data_AF-A0A8T3WER9-F1
#
_entry.id   AF-A0A8T3WER9-F1
#
_cell.length_a   1.000
_cell.length_b   1.000
_cell.length_c   1.000
_cell.angle_alpha   90.00
_cell.angle_beta   90.00
_cell.angle_gamma   90.00
#
_symmetry.space_group_name_H-M   'P 1'
#
loop_
_entity.id
_entity.type
_entity.pdbx_description
1 polymer ?
#
loop_
_entity_poly.entity_id
_entity_poly.type
_entity_poly.pdbx_seq_one_letter_code
_entity_poly.pdbx_strand_id
1 'polypeptide(L)' 'MKKVHTKIKRKFRLSTRFRHSGFFHQAAKKNGPKTFKTESAAHAWASSHGLKPEQYALKSAKRNKRFQIVLHG' A
#
# COMPACT_ATOMS: atom_id res chain seq x y z
N MET A 1 -12.02 32.13 13.51
CA MET A 1 -11.42 30.83 13.11
C MET A 1 -12.23 29.69 13.72
N LYS A 2 -12.73 28.74 12.92
CA LYS A 2 -13.45 27.56 13.46
C LYS A 2 -12.43 26.54 13.99
N LYS A 3 -12.62 26.04 15.21
CA LYS A 3 -11.78 24.96 15.76
C LYS A 3 -12.07 23.66 14.99
N VAL A 4 -11.04 23.04 14.43
CA VAL A 4 -11.16 21.73 13.77
C VAL A 4 -10.96 20.62 14.80
N HIS A 5 -11.91 19.69 14.89
CA HIS A 5 -11.87 18.57 15.81
C HIS A 5 -10.66 17.63 15.55
N THR A 6 -10.10 17.03 16.60
CA THR A 6 -8.91 16.16 16.52
C THR A 6 -9.11 14.93 15.62
N LYS A 7 -10.32 14.33 15.60
CA LYS A 7 -10.69 13.26 14.66
C LYS A 7 -10.47 13.68 13.19
N ILE A 8 -10.89 14.89 12.82
CA ILE A 8 -10.71 15.40 11.46
C ILE A 8 -9.22 15.61 11.19
N LYS A 9 -8.48 16.21 12.13
CA LYS A 9 -7.02 16.35 12.02
C LYS A 9 -6.33 15.00 11.79
N ARG A 10 -6.71 13.95 12.52
CA ARG A 10 -6.17 12.60 12.36
C ARG A 10 -6.48 12.00 10.98
N LYS A 11 -7.72 12.15 10.49
CA LYS A 11 -8.14 11.66 9.16
C LYS A 11 -7.26 12.23 8.04
N PHE A 12 -6.90 13.51 8.14
CA PHE A 12 -6.11 14.23 7.15
C PHE A 12 -4.62 14.35 7.51
N ARG A 13 -4.16 13.69 8.58
CA ARG A 13 -2.77 13.75 9.10
C ARG A 13 -2.28 15.18 9.36
N LEU A 14 -3.20 16.07 9.74
CA LEU A 14 -2.90 17.47 10.06
C LEU A 14 -2.28 17.59 11.46
N SER A 15 -1.28 18.47 11.60
CA SER A 15 -0.69 18.80 12.89
C SER A 15 -1.73 19.39 13.85
N THR A 16 -1.64 19.02 15.13
CA THR A 16 -2.52 19.55 16.19
C THR A 16 -2.28 21.04 16.44
N ARG A 17 -1.05 21.53 16.20
CA ARG A 17 -0.59 22.89 16.51
C ARG A 17 -0.88 23.93 15.43
N PHE A 18 -1.13 23.51 14.19
CA PHE A 18 -1.34 24.45 13.08
C PHE A 18 -2.75 25.04 13.06
N ARG A 19 -2.81 26.36 12.83
CA ARG A 19 -4.01 27.14 12.54
C ARG A 19 -4.43 26.83 11.10
N HIS A 20 -5.25 25.79 10.91
CA HIS A 20 -5.68 25.35 9.59
C HIS A 20 -6.70 26.35 9.02
N SER A 21 -6.27 27.20 8.08
CA SER A 21 -7.13 28.10 7.29
C SER A 21 -7.34 27.61 5.85
N GLY A 22 -6.73 26.49 5.44
CA GLY A 22 -6.75 26.03 4.05
C GLY A 22 -6.90 24.51 3.89
N PHE A 23 -7.74 24.14 2.93
CA PHE A 23 -7.97 22.85 2.27
C PHE A 23 -7.50 21.55 2.95
N PHE A 24 -8.49 20.70 3.24
CA PHE A 24 -8.30 19.31 3.65
C PHE A 24 -7.95 18.41 2.45
N HIS A 25 -6.73 18.50 1.95
CA HIS A 25 -6.27 17.49 0.99
C HIS A 25 -6.02 16.17 1.72
N GLN A 26 -6.65 15.09 1.25
CA GLN A 26 -6.41 13.75 1.78
C GLN A 26 -4.98 13.36 1.41
N ALA A 27 -4.13 13.14 2.43
CA ALA A 27 -2.78 12.65 2.21
C ALA A 27 -2.83 11.32 1.44
N ALA A 28 -2.15 11.26 0.29
CA ALA A 28 -2.07 10.05 -0.51
C ALA A 28 -1.47 8.92 0.33
N LYS A 29 -2.17 7.79 0.44
CA LYS A 29 -1.64 6.59 1.07
C LYS A 29 -0.66 5.94 0.09
N LYS A 30 0.58 5.73 0.53
CA LYS A 30 1.53 4.90 -0.20
C LYS A 30 1.02 3.46 -0.13
N ASN A 31 0.51 2.93 -1.24
CA ASN A 31 0.17 1.52 -1.32
C ASN A 31 1.48 0.73 -1.29
N GLY A 32 1.58 -0.24 -0.39
CA GLY A 32 2.72 -1.16 -0.33
C GLY A 32 2.74 -2.10 -1.55
N PRO A 33 3.81 -2.90 -1.70
CA PRO A 33 3.89 -3.88 -2.77
C PRO A 33 2.71 -4.87 -2.72
N LYS A 34 2.25 -5.30 -3.89
CA LYS A 34 1.11 -6.22 -4.02
C LYS A 34 1.49 -7.58 -3.43
N THR A 35 0.58 -8.13 -2.62
CA THR A 35 0.79 -9.43 -1.96
C THR A 35 -0.45 -10.32 -2.05
N PHE A 36 -0.21 -11.62 -2.21
CA PHE A 36 -1.21 -12.65 -2.48
C PHE A 36 -1.35 -13.60 -1.29
N LYS A 37 -2.53 -14.22 -1.15
CA LYS A 37 -2.80 -15.19 -0.06
C LYS A 37 -2.19 -16.57 -0.36
N THR A 38 -2.13 -16.96 -1.63
CA THR A 38 -1.63 -18.26 -2.09
C THR A 38 -0.58 -18.06 -3.17
N GLU A 39 0.32 -19.04 -3.33
CA GLU A 39 1.34 -19.06 -4.38
C GLU A 39 0.68 -19.14 -5.77
N SER A 40 -0.32 -20.00 -5.92
CA SER A 40 -1.12 -20.12 -7.14
C SER A 40 -1.71 -18.77 -7.59
N ALA A 41 -2.24 -17.97 -6.67
CA ALA A 41 -2.77 -16.64 -7.00
C ALA A 41 -1.67 -15.66 -7.43
N ALA A 42 -0.45 -15.79 -6.89
CA ALA A 42 0.68 -14.98 -7.31
C ALA A 42 1.14 -15.37 -8.72
N HIS A 43 1.24 -16.66 -9.02
CA HIS A 43 1.57 -17.16 -10.37
C HIS A 43 0.52 -16.78 -11.41
N ALA A 44 -0.77 -16.90 -11.09
CA ALA A 44 -1.85 -16.49 -11.99
C ALA A 44 -1.79 -14.98 -12.31
N TRP A 45 -1.45 -14.15 -11.31
CA TRP A 45 -1.24 -12.73 -11.53
C TRP A 45 0.00 -12.45 -12.37
N ALA A 46 1.10 -13.16 -12.13
CA ALA A 46 2.33 -13.01 -12.91
C ALA A 46 2.09 -13.38 -14.39
N SER A 47 1.39 -14.49 -14.63
CA SER A 47 1.00 -14.95 -15.97
C SER A 47 0.12 -13.93 -16.69
N SER A 48 -0.88 -13.36 -16.01
CA SER A 48 -1.73 -12.31 -16.61
C SER A 48 -1.00 -11.00 -16.91
N HIS A 49 0.18 -10.80 -16.31
CA HIS A 49 1.05 -9.64 -16.56
C HIS A 49 2.20 -9.98 -17.51
N GLY A 50 2.20 -11.17 -18.13
CA GLY A 50 3.21 -11.59 -19.11
C GLY A 50 4.57 -11.95 -18.50
N LEU A 51 4.64 -12.14 -17.17
CA LEU A 51 5.87 -12.52 -16.49
C LEU A 51 6.12 -14.03 -16.61
N LYS A 52 7.29 -14.40 -17.12
CA LYS A 52 7.75 -15.79 -17.14
C LYS A 52 8.28 -16.20 -15.75
N PRO A 53 8.19 -17.49 -15.36
CA PRO A 53 8.70 -17.97 -14.07
C PRO A 53 10.17 -17.62 -13.79
N GLU A 54 10.99 -17.48 -14.83
CA GLU A 54 12.41 -17.10 -14.72
C GLU A 54 12.63 -15.63 -14.37
N GLN A 55 11.63 -14.77 -14.61
CA GLN A 55 11.72 -13.32 -14.42
C GLN A 55 11.30 -12.88 -13.02
N TYR A 56 10.75 -13.79 -12.20
CA TYR A 56 10.32 -13.45 -10.85
C TYR A 56 10.50 -14.59 -9.85
N ALA A 57 10.78 -14.21 -8.61
CA ALA A 57 10.75 -15.09 -7.46
C ALA A 57 9.54 -14.76 -6.56
N LEU A 58 9.01 -15.79 -5.90
CA LEU A 58 8.04 -15.60 -4.81
C LEU A 58 8.78 -15.47 -3.49
N LYS A 59 8.60 -14.33 -2.83
CA LYS A 59 9.08 -14.08 -1.47
C LYS A 59 7.92 -14.08 -0.50
N SER A 60 8.07 -14.72 0.65
CA SER A 60 7.08 -14.59 1.73
C SER A 60 7.16 -13.19 2.37
N ALA A 61 6.11 -12.38 2.18
CA ALA A 61 5.99 -11.05 2.78
C ALA A 61 5.57 -11.11 4.25
N LYS A 62 4.88 -12.18 4.63
CA LYS A 62 4.57 -12.55 6.02
C LYS A 62 4.61 -14.07 6.10
N ARG A 63 5.36 -14.60 7.07
CA ARG A 63 5.57 -16.05 7.26
C ARG A 63 4.27 -16.83 7.06
N ASN A 64 4.25 -17.65 6.02
CA ASN A 64 3.16 -18.56 5.61
C ASN A 64 1.77 -17.91 5.45
N LYS A 65 1.70 -16.60 5.23
CA LYS A 65 0.41 -15.87 5.12
C LYS A 65 0.29 -15.04 3.86
N ARG A 66 1.40 -14.48 3.35
CA ARG A 66 1.39 -13.61 2.18
C ARG A 66 2.62 -13.81 1.31
N PHE A 67 2.39 -13.87 0.01
CA PHE A 67 3.42 -14.01 -1.03
C PHE A 67 3.55 -12.71 -1.82
N GLN A 68 4.77 -12.32 -2.13
CA GLN A 68 5.10 -11.17 -2.95
C GLN A 68 5.90 -11.65 -4.15
N ILE A 69 5.61 -11.07 -5.30
CA ILE A 69 6.39 -11.28 -6.53
C ILE A 69 7.55 -10.28 -6.50
N VAL A 70 8.77 -10.79 -6.61
CA VAL A 70 10.00 -10.00 -6.70
C VAL A 70 10.58 -10.25 -8.08
N LEU A 71 10.67 -9.20 -8.89
CA LEU A 71 11.27 -9.29 -10.23
C LEU A 71 12.79 -9.45 -10.10
N HIS A 72 13.35 -10.34 -10.91
CA HIS A 72 14.79 -10.35 -11.16
C HIS A 72 15.07 -9.20 -12.13
N GLY A 73 15.94 -8.28 -11.72
CA GLY A 73 16.43 -7.18 -12.57
C GLY A 73 17.48 -7.67 -13.55
#